data_AF-A0A820IIP8-F1
#
_entry.id   AF-A0A820IIP8-F1
#
_cell.length_a   1.000
_cell.length_b   1.000
_cell.length_c   1.000
_cell.angle_alpha   90.00
_cell.angle_beta   90.00
_cell.angle_gamma   90.00
#
_symmetry.space_group_name_H-M   'P 1'
#
loop_
_entity.id
_entity.type
_entity.pdbx_description
1 polymer ?
#
loop_
_entity_poly.entity_id
_entity_poly.type
_entity_poly.pdbx_seq_one_letter_code
_entity_poly.pdbx_strand_id
1 'polypeptide(L)'
;KRGLLVRSYGSGQQVKLPGPSLEKPNVYTFDTPYEFMYKDLYNKDASLYTQNGVLHMLDRNRRIKEKPERFQDSRERFDVIFTVEERIFDQVMEDLENRDKRTNEIVHVINIDVIDNPEDATLGAFMLCELGQKMEATNDLDNAIDEILTEFELKTKRTVLHAVSFY
;
A
#
# COMPACT_ATOMS: atom_id res chain seq x y z
N LYS A 1 14.12 -5.68 -1.96
CA LYS A 1 14.68 -7.06 -1.83
C LYS A 1 14.52 -7.91 -3.10
N ARG A 2 13.67 -7.55 -4.08
CA ARG A 2 13.44 -8.34 -5.31
C ARG A 2 13.75 -7.58 -6.61
N GLY A 3 14.43 -6.43 -6.53
CA GLY A 3 14.84 -5.62 -7.70
C GLY A 3 13.87 -4.50 -8.08
N LEU A 4 12.57 -4.67 -7.82
CA LEU A 4 11.54 -3.69 -8.16
C LEU A 4 11.78 -2.31 -7.53
N LEU A 5 11.55 -1.25 -8.31
CA LEU A 5 11.50 0.14 -7.85
C LEU A 5 10.14 0.41 -7.21
N VAL A 6 10.10 0.42 -5.87
CA VAL A 6 8.83 0.47 -5.12
C VAL A 6 8.81 1.64 -4.16
N ARG A 7 7.67 2.34 -4.12
CA ARG A 7 7.27 3.28 -3.06
C ARG A 7 5.96 2.82 -2.44
N SER A 8 5.65 3.32 -1.24
CA SER A 8 4.43 2.95 -0.51
C SER A 8 3.77 4.16 0.13
N TYR A 9 2.44 4.16 0.17
CA TYR A 9 1.64 5.29 0.63
C TYR A 9 0.43 4.81 1.43
N GLY A 10 -0.16 5.72 2.21
CA GLY A 10 -1.53 5.60 2.71
C GLY A 10 -2.45 6.60 2.00
N SER A 11 -3.72 6.25 1.84
CA SER A 11 -4.76 7.13 1.27
C SER A 11 -5.63 7.82 2.33
N GLY A 12 -5.54 7.39 3.59
CA GLY A 12 -6.30 7.96 4.71
C GLY A 12 -5.90 9.40 5.03
N GLN A 13 -6.71 10.07 5.86
CA GLN A 13 -6.39 11.42 6.36
C GLN A 13 -5.32 11.43 7.44
N GLN A 14 -5.25 10.36 8.24
CA GLN A 14 -4.35 10.21 9.37
C GLN A 14 -3.87 8.77 9.46
N VAL A 15 -2.73 8.57 10.10
CA VAL A 15 -2.18 7.25 10.41
C VAL A 15 -2.86 6.74 11.66
N LYS A 16 -3.49 5.56 11.57
CA LYS A 16 -4.16 4.91 12.69
C LYS A 16 -3.45 3.61 13.01
N LEU A 17 -3.11 3.40 14.27
CA LEU A 17 -2.56 2.15 14.79
C LEU A 17 -3.52 1.59 15.85
N PRO A 18 -3.59 0.25 16.00
CA PRO A 18 -4.36 -0.37 17.06
C PRO A 18 -3.99 0.20 18.43
N GLY A 19 -4.99 0.36 19.30
CA GLY A 19 -4.80 0.80 20.68
C GLY A 19 -5.35 -0.23 21.68
N PRO A 20 -5.57 0.16 22.95
CA PRO A 20 -6.08 -0.74 23.99
C PRO A 20 -7.50 -1.28 23.72
N SER A 21 -8.28 -0.58 22.90
CA SER A 21 -9.59 -1.01 22.42
C SER A 21 -9.86 -0.47 21.02
N LEU A 22 -10.86 -1.03 20.34
CA LEU A 22 -11.29 -0.57 19.00
C LEU A 22 -11.70 0.91 18.99
N GLU A 23 -12.25 1.42 20.09
CA GLU A 23 -12.69 2.81 20.25
C GLU A 23 -11.55 3.78 20.57
N LYS A 24 -10.37 3.28 20.95
CA LYS A 24 -9.22 4.08 21.37
C LYS A 24 -7.98 3.80 20.50
N PRO A 25 -8.04 4.06 19.17
CA PRO A 25 -6.87 3.90 18.32
C PRO A 25 -5.80 4.96 18.64
N ASN A 26 -4.55 4.65 18.31
CA ASN A 26 -3.48 5.64 18.30
C ASN A 26 -3.48 6.35 16.96
N VAL A 27 -3.59 7.67 16.98
CA VAL A 27 -3.75 8.50 15.76
C VAL A 27 -2.57 9.45 15.65
N TYR A 28 -1.96 9.50 14.46
CA TYR A 28 -0.83 10.35 14.14
C TYR A 28 -1.02 11.04 12.79
N THR A 29 -0.31 12.15 12.58
CA THR A 29 -0.19 12.80 11.27
C THR A 29 0.82 12.07 10.39
N PHE A 30 0.72 12.19 9.07
CA PHE A 30 1.72 11.63 8.14
C PHE A 30 3.12 12.23 8.33
N ASP A 31 3.24 13.42 8.92
CA ASP A 31 4.54 14.03 9.23
C ASP A 31 5.27 13.41 10.42
N THR A 32 4.62 12.50 11.16
CA THR A 32 5.22 11.89 12.34
C THR A 32 6.17 10.75 11.93
N PRO A 33 7.47 10.78 12.31
CA PRO A 33 8.39 9.68 12.02
C PRO A 33 8.02 8.38 12.74
N TYR A 34 8.30 7.23 12.12
CA TYR A 34 8.06 5.92 12.74
C TYR A 34 8.84 5.75 14.05
N GLU A 35 10.03 6.35 14.14
CA GLU A 35 10.84 6.38 15.38
C GLU A 35 10.10 7.06 16.54
N PHE A 36 9.38 8.14 16.26
CA PHE A 36 8.58 8.84 17.25
C PHE A 36 7.39 7.97 17.68
N MET A 37 6.65 7.41 16.72
CA MET A 37 5.51 6.51 17.01
C MET A 37 5.95 5.31 17.87
N TYR A 38 7.12 4.74 17.56
CA TYR A 38 7.67 3.62 18.33
C TYR A 38 7.91 4.00 19.79
N LYS A 39 8.60 5.13 20.02
CA LYS A 39 8.90 5.62 21.39
C LYS A 39 7.64 5.97 22.15
N ASP A 40 6.67 6.62 21.50
CA ASP A 40 5.39 6.98 22.10
C ASP A 40 4.63 5.74 22.58
N LEU A 41 4.46 4.73 21.72
CA LEU A 41 3.77 3.49 22.08
C LEU A 41 4.54 2.68 23.13
N TYR A 42 5.87 2.62 23.03
CA TYR A 42 6.70 1.93 24.01
C TYR A 42 6.54 2.55 25.41
N ASN A 43 6.52 3.88 25.51
CA ASN A 43 6.35 4.59 26.77
C ASN A 43 4.91 4.51 27.31
N LYS A 44 3.91 4.39 26.43
CA LYS A 44 2.50 4.21 26.82
C LYS A 44 2.23 2.84 27.42
N ASP A 45 2.57 1.77 26.71
CA ASP A 45 2.40 0.38 27.17
C ASP A 45 3.23 -0.60 26.32
N ALA A 46 4.50 -0.78 26.68
CA ALA A 46 5.39 -1.69 25.95
C ALA A 46 4.86 -3.14 25.88
N SER A 47 4.15 -3.62 26.90
CA SER A 47 3.64 -5.00 26.93
C SER A 47 2.54 -5.18 25.89
N LEU A 48 1.51 -4.31 25.91
CA LEU A 48 0.40 -4.35 24.98
C LEU A 48 0.87 -4.28 23.52
N TYR A 49 1.73 -3.29 23.20
CA TYR A 49 2.16 -3.05 21.82
C TYR A 49 3.24 -4.02 21.32
N THR A 50 3.88 -4.76 22.22
CA THR A 50 4.68 -5.93 21.86
C THR A 50 3.77 -7.11 21.54
N GLN A 51 2.78 -7.39 22.38
CA GLN A 51 1.86 -8.53 22.22
C GLN A 51 1.01 -8.44 20.94
N ASN A 52 0.52 -7.24 20.59
CA ASN A 52 -0.23 -7.05 19.35
C ASN A 52 0.64 -6.83 18.10
N GLY A 53 1.98 -6.88 18.24
CA GLY A 53 2.93 -6.79 17.13
C GLY A 53 3.18 -5.39 16.56
N VAL A 54 2.54 -4.34 17.07
CA VAL A 54 2.68 -2.97 16.52
C VAL A 54 4.12 -2.44 16.67
N LEU A 55 4.79 -2.70 17.80
CA LEU A 55 6.19 -2.27 17.97
C LEU A 55 7.12 -2.96 16.98
N HIS A 56 6.91 -4.26 16.72
CA HIS A 56 7.68 -5.00 15.71
C HIS A 56 7.44 -4.45 14.30
N MET A 57 6.18 -4.10 13.98
CA MET A 57 5.82 -3.48 12.71
C MET A 57 6.49 -2.11 12.53
N LEU A 58 6.46 -1.26 13.56
CA LEU A 58 7.09 0.07 13.52
C LEU A 58 8.61 -0.02 13.39
N ASP A 59 9.24 -0.96 14.09
CA ASP A 59 10.68 -1.22 13.98
C ASP A 59 11.07 -1.68 12.57
N ARG A 60 10.25 -2.50 11.92
CA ARG A 60 10.44 -2.85 10.51
C ARG A 60 10.30 -1.62 9.61
N ASN A 61 9.25 -0.80 9.81
CA ASN A 61 8.95 0.34 8.95
C ASN A 61 10.04 1.41 9.00
N ARG A 62 10.58 1.75 10.18
CA ARG A 62 11.66 2.74 10.34
C ARG A 62 12.98 2.36 9.64
N ARG A 63 13.18 1.06 9.35
CA ARG A 63 14.33 0.57 8.57
C ARG A 63 14.13 0.71 7.06
N ILE A 64 12.88 0.93 6.62
CA ILE A 64 12.51 1.06 5.20
C ILE A 64 12.44 2.54 4.81
N LYS A 65 11.77 3.37 5.62
CA LYS A 65 11.67 4.81 5.42
C LYS A 65 11.43 5.55 6.74
N GLU A 66 11.64 6.86 6.76
CA GLU A 66 11.58 7.67 7.99
C GLU A 66 10.16 7.80 8.56
N LYS A 67 9.18 8.09 7.69
CA LYS A 67 7.79 8.37 8.06
C LYS A 67 6.80 7.80 7.04
N PRO A 68 5.54 7.55 7.41
CA PRO A 68 4.49 7.24 6.44
C PRO A 68 4.29 8.42 5.48
N GLU A 69 3.86 8.13 4.26
CA GLU A 69 3.62 9.14 3.22
C GLU A 69 2.17 9.02 2.76
N ARG A 70 1.52 10.15 2.51
CA ARG A 70 0.16 10.19 2.00
C ARG A 70 0.17 10.26 0.48
N PHE A 71 -0.64 9.45 -0.18
CA PHE A 71 -0.64 9.36 -1.65
C PHE A 71 -1.04 10.68 -2.31
N GLN A 72 -2.09 11.33 -1.79
CA GLN A 72 -2.63 12.58 -2.32
C GLN A 72 -1.64 13.76 -2.25
N ASP A 73 -0.66 13.69 -1.35
CA ASP A 73 0.36 14.72 -1.19
C ASP A 73 1.58 14.47 -2.10
N SER A 74 1.69 13.28 -2.69
CA SER A 74 2.81 12.87 -3.54
C SER A 74 2.60 13.23 -5.01
N ARG A 75 3.64 13.75 -5.67
CA ARG A 75 3.68 14.06 -7.12
C ARG A 75 4.51 13.07 -7.93
N GLU A 76 4.92 11.98 -7.30
CA GLU A 76 5.64 10.88 -7.96
C GLU A 76 4.75 10.19 -8.99
N ARG A 77 5.39 9.64 -10.03
CA ARG A 77 4.73 8.90 -11.11
C ARG A 77 5.11 7.42 -11.04
N PHE A 78 4.17 6.57 -11.43
CA PHE A 78 4.28 5.12 -11.38
C PHE A 78 3.68 4.50 -12.64
N ASP A 79 4.29 3.43 -13.13
CA ASP A 79 3.69 2.64 -14.21
C ASP A 79 2.50 1.81 -13.68
N VAL A 80 2.62 1.31 -12.45
CA VAL A 80 1.62 0.47 -11.78
C VAL A 80 1.43 0.90 -10.32
N ILE A 81 0.18 1.03 -9.90
CA ILE A 81 -0.23 1.28 -8.51
C ILE A 81 -1.07 0.09 -8.04
N PHE A 82 -0.62 -0.56 -6.96
CA PHE A 82 -1.40 -1.58 -6.28
C PHE A 82 -2.14 -1.00 -5.07
N THR A 83 -3.43 -1.31 -4.95
CA THR A 83 -4.25 -1.05 -3.77
C THR A 83 -4.66 -2.36 -3.11
N VAL A 84 -4.85 -2.32 -1.79
CA VAL A 84 -5.07 -3.51 -0.95
C VAL A 84 -6.49 -3.63 -0.41
N GLU A 85 -7.37 -2.71 -0.78
CA GLU A 85 -8.78 -2.64 -0.39
C GLU A 85 -9.50 -1.74 -1.40
N GLU A 86 -10.71 -2.12 -1.81
CA GLU A 86 -11.55 -1.35 -2.75
C GLU A 86 -11.72 0.13 -2.34
N ARG A 87 -11.87 0.41 -1.04
CA ARG A 87 -11.94 1.80 -0.55
C ARG A 87 -10.68 2.61 -0.88
N ILE A 88 -9.51 1.99 -0.81
CA ILE A 88 -8.23 2.65 -1.14
C ILE A 88 -8.15 2.86 -2.66
N PHE A 89 -8.62 1.88 -3.44
CA PHE A 89 -8.74 1.99 -4.89
C PHE A 89 -9.55 3.22 -5.31
N ASP A 90 -10.75 3.38 -4.76
CA ASP A 90 -11.62 4.53 -5.05
C ASP A 90 -10.93 5.87 -4.71
N GLN A 91 -10.27 5.94 -3.56
CA GLN A 91 -9.56 7.15 -3.12
C GLN A 91 -8.35 7.49 -4.02
N VAL A 92 -7.65 6.47 -4.52
CA VAL A 92 -6.55 6.67 -5.46
C VAL A 92 -7.08 7.13 -6.82
N MET A 93 -8.14 6.51 -7.33
CA MET A 93 -8.77 6.89 -8.59
C MET A 93 -9.33 8.31 -8.56
N GLU A 94 -10.05 8.67 -7.50
CA GLU A 94 -10.57 10.02 -7.28
C GLU A 94 -9.44 11.05 -7.23
N ASP A 95 -8.35 10.75 -6.52
CA ASP A 95 -7.21 11.67 -6.43
C ASP A 95 -6.51 11.84 -7.80
N LEU A 96 -6.31 10.75 -8.55
CA LEU A 96 -5.71 10.82 -9.88
C LEU A 96 -6.58 11.62 -10.87
N GLU A 97 -7.90 11.45 -10.83
CA GLU A 97 -8.83 12.19 -11.71
C GLU A 97 -8.82 13.70 -11.40
N ASN A 98 -8.62 14.07 -10.13
CA ASN A 98 -8.58 15.46 -9.68
C ASN A 98 -7.21 16.13 -9.92
N ARG A 99 -6.18 15.41 -10.36
CA ARG A 99 -4.87 15.99 -10.71
C ARG A 99 -4.94 16.63 -12.10
N ASP A 100 -4.14 17.69 -12.30
CA ASP A 100 -3.92 18.27 -13.62
C ASP A 100 -3.26 17.23 -14.53
N LYS A 101 -4.01 16.66 -15.48
CA LYS A 101 -3.51 15.72 -16.50
C LYS A 101 -2.63 16.46 -17.49
N ARG A 102 -1.33 16.55 -17.20
CA ARG A 102 -0.36 17.32 -18.02
C ARG A 102 0.33 16.46 -19.06
N THR A 103 0.28 15.15 -18.89
CA THR A 103 1.00 14.16 -19.67
C THR A 103 0.06 13.03 -20.09
N ASN A 104 0.22 12.50 -21.29
CA ASN A 104 -0.56 11.32 -21.71
C ASN A 104 0.12 10.03 -21.24
N GLU A 105 0.81 10.09 -20.10
CA GLU A 105 1.46 8.93 -19.48
C GLU A 105 0.41 8.12 -18.74
N ILE A 106 0.32 6.84 -19.08
CA ILE A 106 -0.63 5.88 -18.52
C ILE A 106 -0.14 5.39 -17.16
N VAL A 107 -1.07 5.19 -16.23
CA VAL A 107 -0.83 4.45 -15.00
C VAL A 107 -1.90 3.38 -14.81
N HIS A 108 -1.48 2.15 -14.54
CA HIS A 108 -2.39 1.05 -14.22
C HIS A 108 -2.65 1.03 -12.72
N VAL A 109 -3.91 1.12 -12.32
CA VAL A 109 -4.34 1.01 -10.93
C VAL A 109 -5.02 -0.34 -10.74
N ILE A 110 -4.51 -1.15 -9.81
CA ILE A 110 -4.92 -2.54 -9.62
C ILE A 110 -5.27 -2.76 -8.15
N ASN A 111 -6.50 -3.20 -7.86
CA ASN A 111 -6.91 -3.58 -6.52
C ASN A 111 -6.86 -5.10 -6.32
N ILE A 112 -6.24 -5.53 -5.23
CA ILE A 112 -6.33 -6.89 -4.71
C ILE A 112 -6.64 -6.78 -3.22
N ASP A 113 -7.82 -7.21 -2.80
CA ASP A 113 -8.19 -7.12 -1.39
C ASP A 113 -7.28 -8.00 -0.52
N VAL A 114 -6.72 -7.40 0.53
CA VAL A 114 -5.89 -8.06 1.53
C VAL A 114 -6.46 -7.73 2.91
N ILE A 115 -6.74 -8.76 3.70
CA ILE A 115 -7.26 -8.59 5.06
C ILE A 115 -6.19 -7.89 5.92
N ASP A 116 -6.62 -6.90 6.71
CA ASP A 116 -5.75 -6.11 7.57
C ASP A 116 -5.32 -6.90 8.83
N ASN A 117 -4.49 -7.90 8.62
CA ASN A 117 -3.77 -8.62 9.66
C ASN A 117 -2.35 -9.02 9.20
N PRO A 118 -1.42 -9.33 10.11
CA PRO A 118 -0.02 -9.59 9.76
C PRO A 118 0.19 -10.79 8.81
N GLU A 119 -0.62 -11.83 8.94
CA GLU A 119 -0.49 -13.08 8.17
C GLU A 119 -0.95 -12.87 6.73
N ASP A 120 -2.15 -12.33 6.55
CA ASP A 120 -2.71 -11.97 5.24
C ASP A 120 -1.89 -10.86 4.57
N ALA A 121 -1.39 -9.87 5.31
CA ALA A 121 -0.49 -8.85 4.75
C ALA A 121 0.80 -9.47 4.18
N THR A 122 1.31 -10.52 4.81
CA THR A 122 2.49 -11.23 4.32
C THR A 122 2.18 -12.02 3.06
N LEU A 123 1.05 -12.74 3.04
CA LEU A 123 0.58 -13.46 1.84
C LEU A 123 0.30 -12.50 0.68
N GLY A 124 -0.39 -11.39 0.96
CA GLY A 124 -0.64 -10.28 0.05
C GLY A 124 0.64 -9.73 -0.55
N ALA A 125 1.66 -9.47 0.28
CA ALA A 125 2.95 -8.99 -0.19
C ALA A 125 3.64 -9.97 -1.16
N PHE A 126 3.54 -11.29 -0.93
CA PHE A 126 4.07 -12.28 -1.86
C PHE A 126 3.31 -12.31 -3.19
N MET A 127 1.98 -12.22 -3.15
CA MET A 127 1.14 -12.18 -4.35
C MET A 127 1.41 -10.93 -5.20
N LEU A 128 1.44 -9.76 -4.57
CA LEU A 128 1.75 -8.49 -5.24
C LEU A 128 3.18 -8.49 -5.81
N CYS A 129 4.13 -9.09 -5.09
CA CYS A 129 5.49 -9.24 -5.58
C CYS A 129 5.56 -10.15 -6.81
N GLU A 130 4.86 -11.29 -6.81
CA GLU A 130 4.83 -12.19 -7.97
C GLU A 130 4.20 -11.49 -9.18
N LEU A 131 3.09 -10.78 -8.97
CA LEU A 131 2.40 -10.05 -10.02
C LEU A 131 3.28 -8.92 -10.59
N GLY A 132 3.91 -8.13 -9.74
CA GLY A 132 4.83 -7.07 -10.17
C GLY A 132 6.03 -7.60 -10.95
N GLN A 133 6.57 -8.77 -10.57
CA GLN A 133 7.65 -9.42 -11.33
C GLN A 133 7.18 -9.94 -12.69
N LYS A 134 5.95 -10.48 -12.79
CA LYS A 134 5.37 -10.87 -14.08
C LYS A 134 5.22 -9.66 -15.01
N MET A 135 4.73 -8.52 -14.47
CA MET A 135 4.57 -7.27 -15.23
C MET A 135 5.92 -6.71 -15.70
N GLU A 136 6.92 -6.66 -14.81
CA GLU A 136 8.29 -6.20 -15.15
C GLU A 136 8.95 -7.06 -16.23
N ALA A 137 8.61 -8.35 -16.32
CA ALA A 137 9.14 -9.25 -17.35
C ALA A 137 8.51 -9.07 -18.73
N THR A 138 7.46 -8.24 -18.86
CA THR A 138 6.81 -7.96 -20.16
C THR A 138 7.46 -6.78 -20.86
N ASN A 139 7.59 -6.88 -22.19
CA ASN A 139 8.10 -5.78 -23.02
C ASN A 139 7.02 -4.74 -23.35
N ASP A 140 5.74 -5.14 -23.28
CA ASP A 140 4.58 -4.34 -23.62
C ASP A 140 3.48 -4.63 -22.59
N LEU A 141 3.52 -3.90 -21.48
CA LEU A 141 2.62 -4.10 -20.36
C LEU A 141 1.17 -3.79 -20.75
N ASP A 142 0.95 -2.71 -21.48
CA ASP A 142 -0.40 -2.22 -21.84
C ASP A 142 -1.19 -3.29 -22.60
N ASN A 143 -0.54 -4.05 -23.48
CA ASN A 143 -1.18 -5.13 -24.23
C ASN A 143 -1.25 -6.46 -23.47
N ALA A 144 -0.32 -6.71 -22.53
CA ALA A 144 -0.23 -7.97 -21.81
C ALA A 144 -1.01 -7.99 -20.49
N ILE A 145 -1.41 -6.83 -19.96
CA ILE A 145 -1.94 -6.72 -18.60
C ILE A 145 -3.21 -7.53 -18.39
N ASP A 146 -4.16 -7.50 -19.32
CA ASP A 146 -5.42 -8.23 -19.20
C ASP A 146 -5.21 -9.75 -19.09
N GLU A 147 -4.26 -10.30 -19.86
CA GLU A 147 -3.87 -11.71 -19.80
C GLU A 147 -3.20 -12.03 -18.46
N ILE A 148 -2.25 -11.20 -18.02
CA ILE A 148 -1.56 -11.37 -16.73
C ILE A 148 -2.54 -11.37 -15.56
N LEU A 149 -3.50 -10.44 -15.56
CA LEU A 149 -4.51 -10.34 -14.51
C LEU A 149 -5.46 -11.54 -14.54
N THR A 150 -5.91 -11.96 -15.71
CA THR A 150 -6.77 -13.15 -15.86
C THR A 150 -6.07 -14.41 -15.34
N GLU A 151 -4.80 -14.63 -15.69
CA GLU A 151 -4.01 -15.74 -15.15
C GLU A 151 -3.87 -15.66 -13.62
N PHE A 152 -3.68 -14.46 -13.09
CA PHE A 152 -3.53 -14.22 -11.67
C PHE A 152 -4.84 -14.52 -10.91
N GLU A 153 -6.00 -14.09 -11.42
CA GLU A 153 -7.32 -14.39 -10.86
C GLU A 153 -7.58 -15.89 -10.83
N LEU A 154 -7.28 -16.60 -11.93
CA LEU A 154 -7.44 -18.06 -12.02
C LEU A 154 -6.54 -18.80 -11.01
N LYS A 155 -5.31 -18.31 -10.82
CA LYS A 155 -4.34 -18.92 -9.89
C LYS A 155 -4.70 -18.67 -8.43
N THR A 156 -5.05 -17.43 -8.09
CA THR A 156 -5.26 -17.00 -6.70
C THR A 156 -6.70 -17.15 -6.23
N LYS A 157 -7.65 -17.33 -7.14
CA LYS A 157 -9.11 -17.33 -6.89
C LYS A 157 -9.58 -16.06 -6.18
N ARG A 158 -8.92 -14.94 -6.45
CA ARG A 158 -9.28 -13.61 -5.95
C ARG A 158 -9.76 -12.77 -7.12
N THR A 159 -10.68 -11.87 -6.83
CA THR A 159 -11.11 -10.84 -7.76
C THR A 159 -10.06 -9.73 -7.80
N VAL A 160 -9.73 -9.28 -9.01
CA VAL A 160 -8.85 -8.15 -9.25
C VAL A 160 -9.66 -7.04 -9.88
N LEU A 161 -9.57 -5.83 -9.33
CA LEU A 161 -10.07 -4.64 -10.03
C LEU A 161 -8.91 -4.02 -10.78
N HIS A 162 -9.16 -3.57 -12.01
CA HIS A 162 -8.17 -2.88 -12.82
C HIS A 162 -8.81 -1.68 -13.50
N ALA A 163 -8.12 -0.54 -13.40
CA ALA A 163 -8.45 0.67 -14.12
C ALA A 163 -7.17 1.33 -14.65
N VAL A 164 -7.36 2.20 -15.64
CA VAL A 164 -6.31 3.02 -16.22
C VAL A 164 -6.59 4.47 -15.90
N SER A 165 -5.56 5.20 -15.50
CA SER A 165 -5.59 6.66 -15.32
C SER A 165 -4.40 7.31 -16.02
N PHE A 166 -4.33 8.64 -15.97
CA PHE A 166 -3.34 9.45 -16.68
C PHE A 166 -2.76 10.55 -15.78
N TYR A 167 -1.48 10.87 -15.95
CA TYR A 167 -0.76 11.88 -15.14
C TYR A 167 -0.82 13.31 -15.65
#